data_AF-A0A1I8BK36-F1
#
_entry.id   AF-A0A1I8BK36-F1
#
_cell.length_a   1.000
_cell.length_b   1.000
_cell.length_c   1.000
_cell.angle_alpha   90.00
_cell.angle_beta   90.00
_cell.angle_gamma   90.00
#
_symmetry.space_group_name_H-M   'P 1'
#
loop_
_entity.id
_entity.type
_entity.pdbx_description
1 polymer ?
#
loop_
_entity_poly.entity_id
_entity_poly.type
_entity_poly.pdbx_seq_one_letter_code
_entity_poly.pdbx_strand_id
1 'polypeptide(L)'
;MLIYTLLLTIFNFKIIKSSIYTPNTYPDSLINYATCGIDHPSLICDVDNLLNDSYDGKTKGIKLLDKALENIRKNTKCVCDELLQNDINEMRSVCKEDEGKLKGGGYTISIVILERMEVSDKLRRRYRTGTPLPAIFAASLKNRLNRGRCNDDALIVLSINDSSLQTSTGGVISTKLTNEFVLNVSRIAQTFFIRRQFTKGLLYIIDEFADRLGAKSTDWVDLYFWIFFPEVN
;
A
#
# COMPACT_ATOMS: atom_id res chain seq x y z
N MET A 1 21.86 56.82 -16.56
CA MET A 1 22.55 55.53 -16.67
C MET A 1 22.29 54.72 -15.38
N LEU A 2 21.03 54.31 -15.15
CA LEU A 2 20.59 53.81 -13.84
C LEU A 2 19.38 52.85 -13.95
N ILE A 3 19.37 52.00 -14.97
CA ILE A 3 18.34 50.96 -15.13
C ILE A 3 19.02 49.72 -15.72
N TYR A 4 19.79 48.99 -14.89
CA TYR A 4 20.33 47.68 -15.26
C TYR A 4 20.52 46.78 -14.02
N THR A 5 19.65 46.93 -13.02
CA THR A 5 19.64 46.11 -11.80
C THR A 5 18.23 45.57 -11.54
N LEU A 6 17.62 44.99 -12.57
CA LEU A 6 16.40 44.20 -12.45
C LEU A 6 16.66 42.84 -13.11
N LEU A 7 16.29 41.77 -12.41
CA LEU A 7 16.35 40.34 -12.80
C LEU A 7 17.65 39.57 -12.50
N LEU A 8 17.94 39.45 -11.21
CA LEU A 8 18.50 38.20 -10.65
C LEU A 8 17.58 37.78 -9.50
N THR A 9 16.35 37.40 -9.83
CA THR A 9 15.54 36.55 -8.96
C THR A 9 16.27 35.22 -8.86
N ILE A 10 17.01 35.06 -7.77
CA ILE A 10 17.61 33.81 -7.35
C ILE A 10 16.45 32.81 -7.22
N PHE A 11 16.24 31.99 -8.26
CA PHE A 11 15.49 30.77 -8.13
C PHE A 11 16.20 29.94 -7.07
N ASN A 12 15.73 30.01 -5.83
CA ASN A 12 15.99 29.03 -4.81
C ASN A 12 15.37 27.71 -5.29
N PHE A 13 16.02 27.05 -6.26
CA PHE A 13 15.84 25.63 -6.48
C PHE A 13 16.33 24.96 -5.20
N LYS A 14 15.40 24.79 -4.25
CA LYS A 14 15.54 23.79 -3.20
C LYS A 14 15.75 22.50 -3.98
N ILE A 15 16.98 22.00 -4.01
CA ILE A 15 17.27 20.64 -4.46
C ILE A 15 16.54 19.77 -3.45
N ILE A 16 15.29 19.42 -3.74
CA ILE A 16 14.54 18.44 -2.98
C ILE A 16 15.28 17.14 -3.24
N LYS A 17 16.16 16.77 -2.31
CA LYS A 17 16.87 15.50 -2.36
C LYS A 17 15.81 14.43 -2.17
N SER A 18 15.39 13.82 -3.27
CA SER A 18 14.49 12.67 -3.27
C SER A 18 15.08 11.60 -2.35
N SER A 19 14.29 11.19 -1.36
CA SER A 19 14.71 10.16 -0.42
C SER A 19 14.66 8.81 -1.14
N ILE A 20 15.75 8.04 -1.04
CA ILE A 20 15.83 6.70 -1.61
C ILE A 20 15.66 5.71 -0.47
N TYR A 21 14.72 4.78 -0.61
CA TYR A 21 14.46 3.76 0.39
C TYR A 21 14.83 2.37 -0.10
N THR A 22 15.38 1.57 0.80
CA THR A 22 15.55 0.13 0.64
C THR A 22 14.48 -0.59 1.45
N PRO A 23 14.24 -1.89 1.23
CA PRO A 23 13.32 -2.64 2.08
C PRO A 23 13.69 -2.57 3.56
N ASN A 24 14.97 -2.38 3.92
CA ASN A 24 15.44 -2.30 5.30
C ASN A 24 15.32 -0.91 5.93
N THR A 25 15.34 0.16 5.12
CA THR A 25 15.30 1.55 5.61
C THR A 25 13.91 2.16 5.54
N TYR A 26 12.99 1.55 4.79
CA TYR A 26 11.60 2.00 4.74
C TYR A 26 10.94 1.90 6.13
N PRO A 27 10.23 2.93 6.62
CA PRO A 27 9.66 2.90 7.96
C PRO A 27 8.53 1.86 8.09
N ASP A 28 8.36 1.32 9.30
CA ASP A 28 7.18 0.54 9.65
C ASP A 28 6.10 1.45 10.21
N SER A 29 5.00 1.63 9.48
CA SER A 29 3.87 2.49 9.86
C SER A 29 3.11 2.02 11.11
N LEU A 30 3.34 0.81 11.63
CA LEU A 30 2.80 0.39 12.93
C LEU A 30 3.66 0.83 14.11
N ILE A 31 4.91 1.25 13.85
CA ILE A 31 5.88 1.66 14.88
C ILE A 31 6.20 3.15 14.74
N ASN A 32 6.57 3.58 13.55
CA ASN A 32 7.06 4.92 13.23
C ASN A 32 6.03 5.70 12.39
N TYR A 33 4.76 5.66 12.77
CA TYR A 33 3.65 6.23 11.98
C TYR A 33 3.85 7.72 11.62
N ALA A 34 4.44 8.52 12.50
CA ALA A 34 4.70 9.94 12.23
C ALA A 34 5.61 10.15 11.00
N THR A 35 6.54 9.24 10.73
CA THR A 35 7.41 9.30 9.52
C THR A 35 6.66 8.96 8.24
N CYS A 36 5.47 8.35 8.36
CA CYS A 36 4.63 7.92 7.26
C CYS A 36 3.52 8.94 6.92
N GLY A 37 3.56 10.14 7.50
CA GLY A 37 2.55 11.18 7.27
C GLY A 37 1.20 10.90 7.93
N ILE A 38 1.15 10.01 8.92
CA ILE A 38 -0.07 9.65 9.66
C ILE A 38 0.14 9.78 11.18
N ASP A 39 -0.93 10.00 11.93
CA ASP A 39 -0.92 10.33 13.37
C ASP A 39 -1.19 9.13 14.29
N HIS A 40 -1.36 7.93 13.73
CA HIS A 40 -1.62 6.70 14.47
C HIS A 40 -1.07 5.47 13.74
N PRO A 41 -0.87 4.31 14.42
CA PRO A 41 -0.45 3.07 13.78
C PRO A 41 -1.41 2.65 12.66
N SER A 42 -0.88 2.43 11.45
CA SER A 42 -1.71 2.17 10.27
C SER A 42 -1.06 1.19 9.28
N LEU A 43 -1.88 0.63 8.38
CA LEU A 43 -1.47 -0.25 7.29
C LEU A 43 -0.98 0.49 6.04
N ILE A 44 -1.01 1.82 6.03
CA ILE A 44 -0.43 2.64 4.96
C ILE A 44 0.78 3.44 5.45
N CYS A 45 1.76 3.60 4.57
CA CYS A 45 2.84 4.55 4.77
C CYS A 45 3.09 5.40 3.53
N ASP A 46 3.08 6.72 3.70
CA ASP A 46 3.42 7.70 2.68
C ASP A 46 4.58 8.58 3.16
N VAL A 47 5.77 8.04 3.03
CA VAL A 47 6.99 8.63 3.61
C VAL A 47 7.40 9.94 2.90
N ASP A 48 6.98 10.13 1.65
CA ASP A 48 7.31 11.29 0.83
C ASP A 48 6.10 12.23 0.61
N ASN A 49 4.98 11.99 1.32
CA ASN A 49 3.78 12.83 1.30
C ASN A 49 3.18 13.01 -0.11
N LEU A 50 3.10 11.91 -0.85
CA LEU A 50 2.63 11.80 -2.24
C LEU A 50 1.09 11.71 -2.35
N LEU A 51 0.38 11.45 -1.26
CA LEU A 51 -1.08 11.33 -1.15
C LEU A 51 -1.73 12.59 -0.57
N ASN A 52 -1.17 13.75 -0.94
CA ASN A 52 -1.69 15.06 -0.58
C ASN A 52 -2.92 15.48 -1.39
N ASP A 53 -3.29 14.72 -2.43
CA ASP A 53 -4.49 15.00 -3.19
C ASP A 53 -5.71 14.91 -2.27
N SER A 54 -6.49 15.98 -2.28
CA SER A 54 -7.77 16.02 -1.59
C SER A 54 -8.88 15.77 -2.60
N TYR A 55 -9.71 14.77 -2.32
CA TYR A 55 -10.79 14.40 -3.23
C TYR A 55 -11.98 15.38 -3.18
N ASP A 56 -12.33 15.86 -1.99
CA ASP A 56 -13.46 16.75 -1.69
C ASP A 56 -13.00 18.15 -1.20
N GLY A 57 -11.70 18.45 -1.36
CA GLY A 57 -11.06 19.64 -0.79
C GLY A 57 -10.86 19.61 0.73
N LYS A 58 -11.24 18.52 1.42
CA LYS A 58 -11.16 18.36 2.89
C LYS A 58 -10.39 17.13 3.34
N THR A 59 -10.53 16.01 2.64
CA THR A 59 -10.04 14.69 3.01
C THR A 59 -8.83 14.33 2.17
N LYS A 60 -7.68 14.13 2.81
CA LYS A 60 -6.43 13.68 2.17
C LYS A 60 -6.52 12.21 1.76
N GLY A 61 -5.89 11.85 0.64
CA GLY A 61 -5.87 10.48 0.12
C GLY A 61 -5.38 9.44 1.11
N ILE A 62 -4.35 9.74 1.91
CA ILE A 62 -3.85 8.82 2.94
C ILE A 62 -4.93 8.40 3.95
N LYS A 63 -5.84 9.31 4.34
CA LYS A 63 -6.94 9.01 5.27
C LYS A 63 -8.01 8.14 4.64
N LEU A 64 -8.29 8.34 3.35
CA LEU A 64 -9.23 7.51 2.60
C LEU A 64 -8.71 6.07 2.49
N LEU A 65 -7.46 5.93 2.08
CA LEU A 65 -6.81 4.63 1.91
C LEU A 65 -6.69 3.89 3.25
N ASP A 66 -6.26 4.58 4.31
CA ASP A 66 -6.17 4.01 5.65
C ASP A 66 -7.51 3.40 6.11
N LYS A 67 -8.57 4.19 6.07
CA LYS A 67 -9.90 3.78 6.49
C LYS A 67 -10.47 2.67 5.54
N ALA A 68 -10.05 2.62 4.27
CA ALA A 68 -10.37 1.52 3.34
C ALA A 68 -9.61 0.21 3.65
N LEU A 69 -8.34 0.28 4.02
CA LEU A 69 -7.55 -0.89 4.45
C LEU A 69 -8.12 -1.48 5.76
N GLU A 70 -8.51 -0.62 6.70
CA GLU A 70 -9.22 -1.07 7.90
C GLU A 70 -10.54 -1.78 7.57
N ASN A 71 -11.28 -1.29 6.57
CA ASN A 71 -12.54 -1.88 6.15
C ASN A 71 -12.36 -3.34 5.70
N ILE A 72 -11.34 -3.63 4.87
CA ILE A 72 -11.03 -5.00 4.46
C ILE A 72 -10.79 -5.87 5.68
N ARG A 73 -9.95 -5.40 6.61
CA ARG A 73 -9.61 -6.18 7.81
C ARG A 73 -10.83 -6.40 8.71
N LYS A 74 -11.72 -5.43 8.86
CA LYS A 74 -12.93 -5.55 9.70
C LYS A 74 -14.02 -6.42 9.08
N ASN A 75 -14.14 -6.41 7.75
CA ASN A 75 -15.28 -7.00 7.05
C ASN A 75 -14.97 -8.28 6.27
N THR A 76 -13.73 -8.78 6.33
CA THR A 76 -13.39 -10.11 5.81
C THR A 76 -13.29 -11.13 6.94
N LYS A 77 -13.52 -12.40 6.61
CA LYS A 77 -13.35 -13.51 7.57
C LYS A 77 -11.87 -13.80 7.79
N CYS A 78 -11.51 -14.11 9.02
CA CYS A 78 -10.19 -14.67 9.31
C CYS A 78 -10.14 -16.14 8.88
N VAL A 79 -9.15 -16.50 8.07
CA VAL A 79 -9.01 -17.84 7.48
C VAL A 79 -7.92 -18.70 8.12
N CYS A 80 -7.19 -18.14 9.09
CA CYS A 80 -6.04 -18.83 9.67
C CYS A 80 -6.41 -20.06 10.52
N ASP A 81 -7.55 -20.02 11.22
CA ASP A 81 -8.00 -21.14 12.05
C ASP A 81 -8.52 -22.33 11.24
N GLU A 82 -9.11 -22.08 10.06
CA GLU A 82 -9.58 -23.14 9.16
C GLU A 82 -8.42 -23.97 8.59
N LEU A 83 -7.24 -23.37 8.48
CA LEU A 83 -6.03 -24.03 7.95
C LEU A 83 -5.28 -24.85 9.01
N LEU A 84 -5.42 -24.49 10.29
CA LEU A 84 -4.73 -25.14 11.41
C LEU A 84 -5.47 -26.38 11.96
N GLN A 85 -6.69 -26.67 11.48
CA GLN A 85 -7.43 -27.88 11.89
C GLN A 85 -6.74 -29.20 11.50
N ASN A 86 -5.69 -29.15 10.68
CA ASN A 86 -4.91 -30.32 10.26
C ASN A 86 -3.64 -30.55 11.10
N ASP A 87 -3.27 -29.64 12.01
CA ASP A 87 -2.10 -29.79 12.91
C ASP A 87 -2.56 -30.00 14.36
N ILE A 88 -2.49 -31.25 14.80
CA ILE A 88 -3.19 -31.80 15.99
C ILE A 88 -2.59 -31.30 17.33
N ASN A 89 -1.52 -30.49 17.32
CA ASN A 89 -0.71 -30.23 18.51
C ASN A 89 -0.64 -28.77 19.00
N GLU A 90 -1.29 -27.80 18.36
CA GLU A 90 -1.26 -26.41 18.82
C GLU A 90 -2.56 -25.67 18.52
N MET A 91 -3.64 -26.04 19.21
CA MET A 91 -4.96 -25.44 19.02
C MET A 91 -5.07 -24.08 19.75
N ARG A 92 -4.23 -23.12 19.36
CA ARG A 92 -4.40 -21.71 19.72
C ARG A 92 -5.01 -20.99 18.52
N SER A 93 -6.18 -20.41 18.70
CA SER A 93 -6.91 -19.73 17.62
C SER A 93 -6.15 -18.47 17.21
N VAL A 94 -5.48 -18.55 16.06
CA VAL A 94 -4.75 -17.45 15.41
C VAL A 94 -5.69 -16.31 15.01
N CYS A 95 -6.99 -16.60 14.87
CA CYS A 95 -8.00 -15.58 14.62
C CYS A 95 -8.60 -14.93 15.88
N LYS A 96 -8.51 -15.57 17.06
CA LYS A 96 -9.10 -15.05 18.32
C LYS A 96 -8.11 -14.28 19.20
N GLU A 97 -6.81 -14.42 18.94
CA GLU A 97 -5.79 -13.73 19.73
C GLU A 97 -4.91 -12.86 18.84
N ASP A 98 -5.06 -11.55 18.96
CA ASP A 98 -3.94 -10.65 18.78
C ASP A 98 -4.03 -9.60 19.89
N GLU A 99 -3.25 -9.81 20.95
CA GLU A 99 -2.81 -8.76 21.88
C GLU A 99 -1.75 -7.82 21.23
N GLY A 100 -1.71 -7.80 19.89
CA GLY A 100 -0.78 -7.01 19.08
C GLY A 100 -1.37 -5.68 18.58
N LYS A 101 -0.55 -4.94 17.82
CA LYS A 101 -0.89 -3.61 17.28
C LYS A 101 -2.05 -3.60 16.29
N LEU A 102 -2.28 -4.73 15.64
CA LEU A 102 -3.44 -4.97 14.81
C LEU A 102 -4.33 -5.96 15.57
N LYS A 103 -5.30 -5.46 16.35
CA LYS A 103 -6.30 -6.33 16.99
C LYS A 103 -7.06 -7.12 15.93
N GLY A 104 -7.54 -8.32 16.26
CA GLY A 104 -8.07 -9.34 15.34
C GLY A 104 -8.93 -8.83 14.16
N GLY A 105 -9.02 -9.63 13.10
CA GLY A 105 -9.77 -9.30 11.87
C GLY A 105 -9.56 -10.33 10.78
N GLY A 106 -10.03 -10.07 9.56
CA GLY A 106 -9.76 -10.89 8.38
C GLY A 106 -8.43 -10.56 7.70
N TYR A 107 -8.38 -10.66 6.38
CA TYR A 107 -7.17 -10.46 5.58
C TYR A 107 -6.53 -9.09 5.82
N THR A 108 -5.21 -9.01 5.65
CA THR A 108 -4.46 -7.77 5.86
C THR A 108 -3.89 -7.24 4.55
N ILE A 109 -4.25 -6.02 4.17
CA ILE A 109 -3.65 -5.35 3.01
C ILE A 109 -2.89 -4.13 3.50
N SER A 110 -1.73 -3.89 2.93
CA SER A 110 -0.88 -2.77 3.27
C SER A 110 -0.40 -2.02 2.04
N ILE A 111 -0.18 -0.71 2.22
CA ILE A 111 0.31 0.17 1.16
C ILE A 111 1.60 0.83 1.59
N VAL A 112 2.54 0.84 0.67
CA VAL A 112 3.80 1.56 0.74
C VAL A 112 3.90 2.43 -0.50
N ILE A 113 3.95 3.74 -0.30
CA ILE A 113 4.19 4.70 -1.36
C ILE A 113 5.47 5.50 -1.06
N LEU A 114 6.25 5.74 -2.10
CA LEU A 114 7.52 6.43 -2.05
C LEU A 114 7.91 6.99 -3.43
N GLU A 115 8.84 7.93 -3.43
CA GLU A 115 9.39 8.46 -4.66
C GLU A 115 10.31 7.46 -5.36
N ARG A 116 11.27 6.88 -4.63
CA ARG A 116 12.33 6.02 -5.19
C ARG A 116 12.67 4.84 -4.31
N MET A 117 12.73 3.66 -4.92
CA MET A 117 13.19 2.43 -4.28
C MET A 117 14.61 2.04 -4.73
N GLU A 118 15.30 1.32 -3.85
CA GLU A 118 16.59 0.72 -4.11
C GLU A 118 16.65 -0.71 -3.57
N VAL A 119 17.27 -1.60 -4.34
CA VAL A 119 17.52 -2.99 -3.96
C VAL A 119 19.03 -3.21 -3.99
N SER A 120 19.62 -3.51 -2.83
CA SER A 120 21.06 -3.78 -2.75
C SER A 120 21.45 -5.06 -3.52
N ASP A 121 22.69 -5.11 -4.02
CA ASP A 121 23.21 -6.28 -4.72
C ASP A 121 23.21 -7.55 -3.86
N LYS A 122 23.44 -7.41 -2.55
CA LYS A 122 23.31 -8.52 -1.59
C LYS A 122 21.89 -9.05 -1.57
N LEU A 123 20.90 -8.16 -1.58
CA LEU A 123 19.50 -8.56 -1.59
C LEU A 123 19.11 -9.18 -2.95
N ARG A 124 19.52 -8.57 -4.05
CA ARG A 124 19.27 -9.06 -5.41
C ARG A 124 19.75 -10.49 -5.63
N ARG A 125 20.95 -10.84 -5.13
CA ARG A 125 21.54 -12.18 -5.23
C ARG A 125 20.75 -13.29 -4.52
N ARG A 126 19.83 -12.96 -3.62
CA ARG A 126 18.97 -13.94 -2.94
C ARG A 126 17.78 -14.40 -3.78
N TYR A 127 17.49 -13.71 -4.88
CA TYR A 127 16.36 -14.00 -5.76
C TYR A 127 16.83 -14.67 -7.06
N ARG A 128 15.91 -15.36 -7.75
CA ARG A 128 16.18 -15.97 -9.04
C ARG A 128 16.62 -14.92 -10.06
N THR A 129 17.60 -15.28 -10.90
CA THR A 129 18.01 -14.45 -12.04
C THR A 129 16.80 -14.05 -12.88
N GLY A 130 16.70 -12.76 -13.20
CA GLY A 130 15.57 -12.20 -13.96
C GLY A 130 14.38 -11.73 -13.12
N THR A 131 14.39 -11.93 -11.79
CA THR A 131 13.35 -11.34 -10.93
C THR A 131 13.41 -9.80 -11.00
N PRO A 132 12.31 -9.10 -11.33
CA PRO A 132 12.30 -7.64 -11.37
C PRO A 132 12.63 -7.03 -10.01
N LEU A 133 13.40 -5.92 -10.00
CA LEU A 133 13.74 -5.20 -8.76
C LEU A 133 12.51 -4.79 -7.92
N PRO A 134 11.40 -4.30 -8.52
CA PRO A 134 10.19 -3.99 -7.74
C PRO A 134 9.63 -5.20 -6.98
N ALA A 135 9.63 -6.38 -7.62
CA ALA A 135 9.18 -7.63 -7.00
C ALA A 135 10.07 -8.03 -5.83
N ILE A 136 11.40 -7.88 -5.97
CA ILE A 136 12.36 -8.11 -4.89
C ILE A 136 12.11 -7.15 -3.73
N PHE A 137 11.91 -5.87 -4.03
CA PHE A 137 11.65 -4.85 -3.02
C PHE A 137 10.37 -5.17 -2.23
N ALA A 138 9.25 -5.38 -2.93
CA ALA A 138 7.96 -5.65 -2.32
C ALA A 138 7.97 -6.93 -1.47
N ALA A 139 8.52 -8.03 -1.99
CA ALA A 139 8.60 -9.29 -1.23
C ALA A 139 9.48 -9.15 0.02
N SER A 140 10.63 -8.49 -0.10
CA SER A 140 11.54 -8.31 1.03
C SER A 140 10.97 -7.39 2.10
N LEU A 141 10.27 -6.33 1.68
CA LEU A 141 9.62 -5.41 2.58
C LEU A 141 8.44 -6.07 3.29
N LYS A 142 7.58 -6.80 2.57
CA LYS A 142 6.45 -7.54 3.16
C LYS A 142 6.94 -8.51 4.24
N ASN A 143 7.97 -9.30 3.93
CA ASN A 143 8.52 -10.26 4.88
C ASN A 143 9.13 -9.59 6.12
N ARG A 144 9.72 -8.39 5.97
CA ARG A 144 10.23 -7.63 7.13
C ARG A 144 9.09 -7.05 7.97
N LEU A 145 8.06 -6.50 7.33
CA LEU A 145 6.91 -5.90 8.03
C LEU A 145 6.01 -6.96 8.67
N ASN A 146 5.98 -8.18 8.10
CA ASN A 146 5.30 -9.37 8.60
C ASN A 146 3.89 -9.08 9.14
N ARG A 147 3.03 -8.50 8.28
CA ARG A 147 1.70 -8.01 8.68
C ARG A 147 0.62 -9.09 8.70
N GLY A 148 0.89 -10.23 8.06
CA GLY A 148 0.02 -11.40 8.06
C GLY A 148 0.20 -12.25 9.31
N ARG A 149 -0.87 -12.93 9.70
CA ARG A 149 -0.91 -13.92 10.78
C ARG A 149 -0.55 -15.32 10.28
N CYS A 150 -1.08 -15.68 9.11
CA CYS A 150 -0.84 -16.99 8.48
C CYS A 150 -0.46 -16.83 7.00
N ASN A 151 0.27 -15.77 6.65
CA ASN A 151 0.45 -15.33 5.25
C ASN A 151 -0.87 -14.95 4.56
N ASP A 152 -1.82 -14.41 5.34
CA ASP A 152 -3.08 -13.82 4.90
C ASP A 152 -2.93 -12.32 4.52
N ASP A 153 -1.71 -11.90 4.19
CA ASP A 153 -1.37 -10.50 3.91
C ASP A 153 -0.91 -10.20 2.49
N ALA A 154 -1.23 -9.00 2.02
CA ALA A 154 -0.67 -8.43 0.80
C ALA A 154 -0.04 -7.06 1.07
N LEU A 155 1.05 -6.77 0.37
CA LEU A 155 1.72 -5.48 0.36
C LEU A 155 1.73 -4.91 -1.06
N ILE A 156 1.12 -3.74 -1.24
CA ILE A 156 1.15 -2.94 -2.46
C ILE A 156 2.28 -1.91 -2.30
N VAL A 157 3.20 -1.89 -3.26
CA VAL A 157 4.30 -0.92 -3.34
C VAL A 157 4.12 -0.07 -4.59
N LEU A 158 4.07 1.24 -4.41
CA LEU A 158 4.04 2.23 -5.49
C LEU A 158 5.28 3.12 -5.38
N SER A 159 6.20 2.99 -6.35
CA SER A 159 7.35 3.89 -6.51
C SER A 159 7.12 4.83 -7.69
N ILE A 160 7.06 6.13 -7.42
CA ILE A 160 6.65 7.15 -8.41
C ILE A 160 7.71 7.36 -9.47
N ASN A 161 8.96 7.64 -9.07
CA ASN A 161 10.03 7.95 -10.02
C ASN A 161 10.54 6.69 -10.73
N ASP A 162 10.36 5.51 -10.15
CA ASP A 162 10.65 4.24 -10.81
C ASP A 162 9.47 3.74 -11.66
N SER A 163 8.36 4.50 -11.73
CA SER A 163 7.15 4.17 -12.50
C SER A 163 6.67 2.74 -12.26
N SER A 164 6.67 2.31 -10.98
CA SER A 164 6.49 0.91 -10.62
C SER A 164 5.37 0.72 -9.62
N LEU A 165 4.44 -0.18 -9.97
CA LEU A 165 3.44 -0.75 -9.08
C LEU A 165 3.72 -2.24 -8.94
N GLN A 166 3.90 -2.70 -7.72
CA GLN A 166 4.09 -4.12 -7.42
C GLN A 166 3.28 -4.53 -6.21
N THR A 167 2.58 -5.67 -6.30
CA THR A 167 1.94 -6.30 -5.14
C THR A 167 2.69 -7.58 -4.78
N SER A 168 2.99 -7.78 -3.49
CA SER A 168 3.49 -9.03 -2.94
C SER A 168 2.41 -9.66 -2.08
N THR A 169 2.02 -10.90 -2.37
CA THR A 169 0.97 -11.63 -1.65
C THR A 169 1.56 -12.72 -0.75
N GLY A 170 0.89 -13.00 0.36
CA GLY A 170 1.13 -14.18 1.19
C GLY A 170 0.48 -15.43 0.60
N GLY A 171 0.97 -16.60 1.01
CA GLY A 171 0.51 -17.88 0.49
C GLY A 171 -0.99 -18.15 0.71
N VAL A 172 -1.58 -17.63 1.79
CA VAL A 172 -3.00 -17.83 2.08
C VAL A 172 -3.86 -16.85 1.30
N ILE A 173 -3.52 -15.56 1.29
CA ILE A 173 -4.28 -14.56 0.53
C ILE A 173 -4.18 -14.78 -0.99
N SER A 174 -3.10 -15.37 -1.51
CA SER A 174 -2.92 -15.63 -2.94
C SER A 174 -3.90 -16.66 -3.51
N THR A 175 -4.54 -17.46 -2.66
CA THR A 175 -5.64 -18.35 -3.05
C THR A 175 -6.88 -17.57 -3.51
N LYS A 176 -7.05 -16.33 -3.03
CA LYS A 176 -8.11 -15.40 -3.43
C LYS A 176 -7.59 -14.36 -4.42
N LEU A 177 -6.47 -13.71 -4.10
CA LEU A 177 -5.77 -12.74 -4.92
C LEU A 177 -4.72 -13.44 -5.79
N THR A 178 -5.18 -14.17 -6.80
CA THR A 178 -4.30 -14.88 -7.73
C THR A 178 -3.38 -13.90 -8.47
N ASN A 179 -2.23 -14.38 -8.94
CA ASN A 179 -1.29 -13.53 -9.69
C ASN A 179 -1.94 -12.88 -10.91
N GLU A 180 -2.78 -13.62 -11.64
CA GLU A 180 -3.52 -13.10 -12.80
C GLU A 180 -4.46 -11.97 -12.40
N PHE A 181 -5.24 -12.15 -11.33
CA PHE A 181 -6.13 -11.12 -10.82
C PHE A 181 -5.36 -9.86 -10.40
N VAL A 182 -4.31 -10.02 -9.61
CA VAL A 182 -3.45 -8.92 -9.16
C VAL A 182 -2.85 -8.16 -10.35
N LEU A 183 -2.37 -8.87 -11.38
CA LEU A 183 -1.82 -8.25 -12.60
C LEU A 183 -2.87 -7.46 -13.37
N ASN A 184 -4.09 -8.01 -13.52
CA ASN A 184 -5.19 -7.35 -14.21
C ASN A 184 -5.62 -6.06 -13.50
N VAL A 185 -5.84 -6.12 -12.19
CA VAL A 185 -6.16 -4.95 -11.36
C VAL A 185 -5.04 -3.92 -11.42
N SER A 186 -3.78 -4.35 -11.30
CA SER A 186 -2.61 -3.48 -11.38
C SER A 186 -2.51 -2.74 -12.72
N ARG A 187 -2.82 -3.42 -13.83
CA ARG A 187 -2.81 -2.82 -15.17
C ARG A 187 -3.85 -1.71 -15.33
N ILE A 188 -5.04 -1.90 -14.76
CA ILE A 188 -6.10 -0.87 -14.78
C ILE A 188 -5.69 0.29 -13.86
N ALA A 189 -5.18 0.01 -12.66
CA ALA A 189 -4.72 1.02 -11.72
C ALA A 189 -3.62 1.94 -12.30
N GLN A 190 -2.73 1.40 -13.13
CA GLN A 190 -1.68 2.18 -13.80
C GLN A 190 -2.23 3.33 -14.65
N THR A 191 -3.45 3.22 -15.18
CA THR A 191 -4.08 4.32 -15.96
C THR A 191 -4.30 5.57 -15.11
N PHE A 192 -4.60 5.41 -13.82
CA PHE A 192 -4.72 6.51 -12.86
C PHE A 192 -3.35 7.09 -12.51
N PHE A 193 -2.33 6.25 -12.38
CA PHE A 193 -0.97 6.69 -12.01
C PHE A 193 -0.30 7.50 -13.12
N ILE A 194 -0.55 7.17 -14.39
CA ILE A 194 -0.12 7.98 -15.54
C ILE A 194 -0.68 9.41 -15.44
N ARG A 195 -1.90 9.55 -14.91
CA ARG A 195 -2.57 10.85 -14.68
C ARG A 195 -2.22 11.48 -13.33
N ARG A 196 -1.26 10.92 -12.59
CA ARG A 196 -0.88 11.32 -11.22
C ARG A 196 -2.05 11.28 -10.22
N GLN A 197 -3.04 10.42 -10.47
CA GLN A 197 -4.18 10.19 -9.58
C GLN A 197 -3.88 8.99 -8.66
N PHE A 198 -2.85 9.12 -7.81
CA PHE A 198 -2.34 8.01 -7.00
C PHE A 198 -3.38 7.46 -6.02
N THR A 199 -4.08 8.34 -5.31
CA THR A 199 -5.14 7.94 -4.39
C THR A 199 -6.24 7.18 -5.12
N LYS A 200 -6.69 7.66 -6.28
CA LYS A 200 -7.73 6.97 -7.07
C LYS A 200 -7.28 5.59 -7.54
N GLY A 201 -6.07 5.47 -8.06
CA GLY A 201 -5.54 4.19 -8.53
C GLY A 201 -5.33 3.19 -7.39
N LEU A 202 -4.87 3.64 -6.22
CA LEU A 202 -4.73 2.79 -5.04
C LEU A 202 -6.09 2.37 -4.47
N LEU A 203 -7.06 3.29 -4.42
CA LEU A 203 -8.43 2.97 -4.00
C LEU A 203 -9.06 1.93 -4.92
N TYR A 204 -8.87 2.06 -6.24
CA TYR A 204 -9.32 1.05 -7.19
C TYR A 204 -8.75 -0.34 -6.87
N ILE A 205 -7.43 -0.44 -6.58
CA ILE A 205 -6.82 -1.72 -6.19
C ILE A 205 -7.45 -2.27 -4.90
N ILE A 206 -7.60 -1.42 -3.88
CA ILE A 206 -8.19 -1.82 -2.60
C ILE A 206 -9.61 -2.33 -2.80
N ASP A 207 -10.44 -1.65 -3.60
CA ASP A 207 -11.84 -2.00 -3.85
C ASP A 207 -11.96 -3.37 -4.52
N GLU A 208 -11.21 -3.59 -5.60
CA GLU A 208 -11.14 -4.89 -6.30
C GLU A 208 -10.65 -5.99 -5.36
N PHE A 209 -9.66 -5.70 -4.51
CA PHE A 209 -9.17 -6.66 -3.53
C PHE A 209 -10.21 -6.94 -2.45
N ALA A 210 -10.94 -5.91 -1.98
CA ALA A 210 -11.98 -6.04 -0.97
C ALA A 210 -13.11 -6.95 -1.46
N ASP A 211 -13.61 -6.72 -2.68
CA ASP A 211 -14.63 -7.55 -3.32
C ASP A 211 -14.15 -9.00 -3.44
N ARG A 212 -12.92 -9.20 -3.96
CA ARG A 212 -12.35 -10.54 -4.15
C ARG A 212 -12.16 -11.30 -2.84
N LEU A 213 -11.93 -10.59 -1.73
CA LEU A 213 -11.78 -11.17 -0.40
C LEU A 213 -13.11 -11.32 0.35
N GLY A 214 -14.22 -10.87 -0.22
CA GLY A 214 -15.56 -10.95 0.37
C GLY A 214 -15.81 -9.95 1.48
N ALA A 215 -15.13 -8.79 1.46
CA ALA A 215 -15.47 -7.68 2.34
C ALA A 215 -16.86 -7.15 1.94
N LYS A 216 -17.82 -7.12 2.87
CA LYS A 216 -19.15 -6.56 2.56
C LYS A 216 -19.02 -5.06 2.20
N SER A 217 -19.54 -4.73 1.03
CA SER A 217 -19.44 -3.44 0.32
C SER A 217 -20.29 -2.29 0.94
N THR A 218 -20.87 -2.47 2.13
CA THR A 218 -22.07 -1.71 2.49
C THR A 218 -21.88 -0.26 2.95
N ASP A 219 -20.67 0.22 3.26
CA ASP A 219 -20.49 1.56 3.86
C ASP A 219 -19.60 2.52 3.04
N TRP A 220 -19.01 2.06 1.94
CA TRP A 220 -17.92 2.79 1.28
C TRP A 220 -18.08 3.00 -0.21
N VAL A 221 -18.83 2.10 -0.88
CA VAL A 221 -19.16 2.27 -2.29
C VAL A 221 -19.98 3.55 -2.52
N ASP A 222 -20.79 3.99 -1.56
CA ASP A 222 -21.47 5.29 -1.63
C ASP A 222 -20.49 6.48 -1.56
N LEU A 223 -19.35 6.33 -0.87
CA LEU A 223 -18.28 7.33 -0.86
C LEU A 223 -17.49 7.32 -2.18
N TYR A 224 -17.36 6.16 -2.84
CA TYR A 224 -16.55 5.94 -4.04
C TYR A 224 -17.29 6.08 -5.36
N PHE A 225 -18.61 5.91 -5.40
CA PHE A 225 -19.43 6.06 -6.61
C PHE A 225 -19.21 7.44 -7.26
N TRP A 226 -19.16 8.49 -6.46
CA TRP A 226 -18.87 9.85 -6.90
C TRP A 226 -17.38 10.07 -7.27
N ILE A 227 -16.45 9.24 -6.77
CA ILE A 227 -15.00 9.33 -7.04
C ILE A 227 -14.65 8.86 -8.46
N PHE A 228 -15.31 7.79 -8.90
CA PHE A 228 -15.08 7.13 -10.19
C PHE A 228 -15.98 7.66 -11.31
N PHE A 229 -17.16 8.20 -10.97
CA PHE A 229 -18.10 8.78 -11.92
C PHE A 229 -18.51 10.19 -11.49
N PRO A 230 -17.62 11.20 -11.56
CA PRO A 230 -18.10 12.57 -11.54
C PRO A 230 -19.02 12.73 -12.74
N GLU A 231 -20.26 13.13 -12.51
CA GLU A 231 -21.26 13.33 -13.55
C GLU A 231 -20.67 14.04 -14.78
N VAL A 232 -21.00 13.49 -15.95
CA VAL A 232 -20.98 14.21 -17.21
C VAL A 232 -22.00 15.34 -17.07
N ASN A 233 -21.57 16.52 -16.66
CA ASN A 233 -22.32 17.78 -16.79
C ASN A 233 -21.48 18.76 -17.60
#